data_AF-A0A9D1SAN5-F1
#
_entry.id   AF-A0A9D1SAN5-F1
#
_cell.length_a   1.000
_cell.length_b   1.000
_cell.length_c   1.000
_cell.angle_alpha   90.00
_cell.angle_beta   90.00
_cell.angle_gamma   90.00
#
_symmetry.space_group_name_H-M   'P 1'
#
loop_
_entity.id
_entity.type
_entity.pdbx_description
1 polymer ?
#
loop_
_entity_poly.entity_id
_entity_poly.type
_entity_poly.pdbx_seq_one_letter_code
_entity_poly.pdbx_strand_id
1 'polypeptide(L)'
;MKKNGVKIAGAMLSLLIAFSSASVQAQSCAQSPSCESLGYNLTSTSECIGTALKCPFDNRYNCVTANDVINKMGPDYTRRKRLNRGIGSHARDPITIGRDENTSSCGWVYVSGGTNADTGEPVSRLTLNGTDYEYGDHYTPLFFVKGGDVVQGSTVQKIYFMPCKGY
;
A
#
# COMPACT_ATOMS: atom_id res chain seq x y z
N MET A 1 46.64 84.33 12.26
CA MET A 1 47.11 83.26 13.17
C MET A 1 46.06 82.14 13.21
N LYS A 2 46.51 80.87 13.12
CA LYS A 2 45.95 79.60 13.67
C LYS A 2 44.59 79.71 14.42
N LYS A 3 43.60 78.79 14.37
CA LYS A 3 43.50 77.37 13.96
C LYS A 3 42.07 76.84 14.25
N ASN A 4 41.73 75.68 13.67
CA ASN A 4 40.69 74.67 14.05
C ASN A 4 39.24 75.00 13.62
N GLY A 5 38.48 74.18 12.87
CA GLY A 5 38.58 72.77 12.50
C GLY A 5 37.36 72.00 13.01
N VAL A 6 36.34 71.78 12.17
CA VAL A 6 35.36 70.68 12.33
C VAL A 6 35.00 70.17 10.93
N LYS A 7 35.27 68.88 10.71
CA LYS A 7 34.91 68.13 9.51
C LYS A 7 33.47 67.64 9.66
N ILE A 8 32.63 67.84 8.64
CA ILE A 8 31.41 67.03 8.47
C ILE A 8 31.43 66.53 7.02
N ALA A 9 31.68 65.22 6.90
CA ALA A 9 31.60 64.47 5.67
C ALA A 9 30.14 64.28 5.29
N GLY A 10 29.71 64.92 4.20
CA GLY A 10 28.48 64.57 3.49
C GLY A 10 28.85 63.69 2.30
N ALA A 11 29.07 62.39 2.53
CA ALA A 11 29.18 61.44 1.44
C ALA A 11 27.80 61.27 0.81
N MET A 12 27.64 61.79 -0.40
CA MET A 12 26.50 61.50 -1.27
C MET A 12 26.49 59.99 -1.53
N LEU A 13 25.55 59.29 -0.89
CA LEU A 13 25.30 57.88 -1.13
C LEU A 13 24.61 57.75 -2.50
N SER A 14 25.40 57.82 -3.58
CA SER A 14 24.96 57.41 -4.90
C SER A 14 24.65 55.91 -4.83
N LEU A 15 23.36 55.56 -4.70
CA LEU A 15 22.88 54.19 -4.92
C LEU A 15 23.18 53.82 -6.39
N LEU A 16 24.36 53.26 -6.62
CA LEU A 16 24.59 52.35 -7.72
C LEU A 16 23.71 51.14 -7.46
N ILE A 17 22.57 51.06 -8.16
CA ILE A 17 21.82 49.82 -8.30
C ILE A 17 22.75 48.87 -9.06
N ALA A 18 23.46 48.04 -8.31
CA ALA A 18 24.17 46.91 -8.84
C ALA A 18 23.13 45.95 -9.42
N PHE A 19 22.98 45.95 -10.75
CA PHE A 19 22.40 44.84 -11.49
C PHE A 19 23.38 43.67 -11.44
N SER A 20 23.58 43.10 -10.26
CA SER A 20 24.35 41.88 -10.07
C SER A 20 23.44 40.85 -9.41
N SER A 21 23.08 39.85 -10.23
CA SER A 21 22.59 38.54 -9.83
C SER A 21 21.28 38.49 -9.04
N ALA A 22 20.19 38.98 -9.63
CA ALA A 22 18.86 38.43 -9.37
C ALA A 22 18.43 37.52 -10.54
N SER A 23 19.20 36.49 -10.86
CA SER A 23 18.76 35.40 -11.75
C SER A 23 18.56 34.07 -11.03
N VAL A 24 18.96 33.95 -9.76
CA VAL A 24 18.91 32.66 -9.06
C VAL A 24 17.48 32.28 -8.61
N GLN A 25 16.55 33.23 -8.58
CA GLN A 25 15.17 32.99 -8.10
C GLN A 25 14.09 32.94 -9.21
N ALA A 26 14.47 33.08 -10.48
CA ALA A 26 13.59 32.77 -11.62
C ALA A 26 13.95 31.44 -12.32
N GLN A 27 15.07 30.82 -11.93
CA GLN A 27 15.60 29.63 -12.59
C GLN A 27 14.84 28.34 -12.25
N SER A 28 13.98 28.35 -11.22
CA SER A 28 13.16 27.19 -10.84
C SER A 28 11.82 27.08 -11.56
N CYS A 29 11.42 28.09 -12.35
CA CYS A 29 10.16 28.06 -13.11
C CYS A 29 10.36 27.96 -14.64
N ALA A 30 11.61 28.03 -15.13
CA ALA A 30 11.88 28.05 -16.56
C ALA A 30 11.80 26.66 -17.23
N GLN A 31 11.91 25.58 -16.45
CA GLN A 31 11.91 24.21 -16.97
C GLN A 31 10.87 23.38 -16.25
N SER A 32 9.85 22.92 -16.99
CA SER A 32 8.86 21.99 -16.47
C SER A 32 9.55 20.69 -16.02
N PRO A 33 9.13 20.06 -14.93
CA PRO A 33 9.65 18.76 -14.52
C PRO A 33 9.42 17.71 -15.62
N SER A 34 10.29 16.70 -15.69
CA SER A 34 10.07 15.58 -16.60
C SER A 34 8.88 14.72 -16.16
N CYS A 35 8.15 14.16 -17.11
CA CYS A 35 7.02 13.28 -16.81
C CYS A 35 7.43 12.04 -15.99
N GLU A 36 8.64 11.52 -16.19
CA GLU A 36 9.19 10.42 -15.37
C GLU A 36 9.39 10.81 -13.91
N SER A 37 9.90 12.02 -13.63
CA SER A 37 10.10 12.45 -12.24
C SER A 37 8.77 12.67 -11.50
N LEU A 38 7.70 12.91 -12.26
CA LEU A 38 6.32 12.96 -11.76
C LEU A 38 5.64 11.58 -11.72
N GLY A 39 6.32 10.51 -12.14
CA GLY A 39 5.81 9.13 -12.09
C GLY A 39 5.04 8.65 -13.33
N TYR A 40 5.04 9.39 -14.44
CA TYR A 40 4.44 8.96 -15.71
C TYR A 40 5.40 8.06 -16.48
N ASN A 41 5.49 6.80 -16.07
CA ASN A 41 6.50 5.88 -16.56
C ASN A 41 6.07 5.13 -17.83
N LEU A 42 4.79 5.15 -18.18
CA LEU A 42 4.23 4.36 -19.29
C LEU A 42 4.21 5.15 -20.60
N THR A 43 4.48 4.47 -21.70
CA THR A 43 4.37 5.02 -23.07
C THR A 43 3.05 4.64 -23.76
N SER A 44 2.27 3.74 -23.16
CA SER A 44 0.99 3.22 -23.64
C SER A 44 0.01 3.05 -22.48
N THR A 45 -1.29 3.02 -22.79
CA THR A 45 -2.38 2.77 -21.82
C THR A 45 -2.96 1.35 -21.90
N SER A 46 -2.40 0.48 -22.75
CA SER A 46 -2.92 -0.87 -23.01
C SER A 46 -2.98 -1.78 -21.78
N GLU A 47 -2.09 -1.58 -20.82
CA GLU A 47 -2.01 -2.36 -19.57
C GLU A 47 -2.73 -1.70 -18.39
N CYS A 48 -3.30 -0.51 -18.62
CA CYS A 48 -4.00 0.23 -17.59
C CYS A 48 -5.32 -0.44 -17.24
N ILE A 49 -5.54 -0.65 -15.95
CA ILE A 49 -6.85 -0.97 -15.40
C ILE A 49 -7.53 0.36 -15.07
N GLY A 50 -8.54 0.71 -15.86
CA GLY A 50 -9.30 1.95 -15.67
C GLY A 50 -8.70 3.16 -16.41
N THR A 51 -8.89 4.35 -15.84
CA THR A 51 -8.51 5.61 -16.50
C THR A 51 -7.01 5.87 -16.35
N ALA A 52 -6.35 6.10 -17.49
CA ALA A 52 -4.96 6.53 -17.51
C ALA A 52 -4.85 8.06 -17.43
N LEU A 53 -3.93 8.55 -16.60
CA LEU A 53 -3.58 9.96 -16.52
C LEU A 53 -2.49 10.26 -17.56
N LYS A 54 -2.74 11.24 -18.42
CA LYS A 54 -1.76 11.72 -19.41
C LYS A 54 -0.89 12.82 -18.81
N CYS A 55 0.41 12.76 -19.07
CA CYS A 55 1.31 13.84 -18.67
C CYS A 55 1.02 15.13 -19.48
N PRO A 56 1.02 16.32 -18.87
CA PRO A 56 0.79 17.59 -19.58
C PRO A 56 1.89 17.99 -20.57
N PHE A 57 3.10 17.44 -20.42
CA PHE A 57 4.31 17.92 -21.11
C PHE A 57 4.85 16.92 -22.14
N ASP A 58 4.35 15.68 -22.18
CA ASP A 58 4.83 14.60 -23.06
C ASP A 58 3.75 13.52 -23.28
N ASN A 59 3.96 12.62 -24.24
CA ASN A 59 3.14 11.45 -24.51
C ASN A 59 3.41 10.28 -23.56
N ARG A 60 3.39 10.54 -22.26
CA ARG A 60 3.53 9.53 -21.21
C ARG A 60 2.32 9.47 -20.31
N TYR A 61 2.16 8.32 -19.63
CA TYR A 61 0.99 8.00 -18.85
C TYR A 61 1.34 7.44 -17.47
N ASN A 62 0.44 7.63 -16.52
CA ASN A 62 0.42 6.96 -15.23
C ASN A 62 -0.96 6.32 -15.04
N CYS A 63 -0.98 5.07 -14.59
CA CYS A 63 -2.19 4.35 -14.25
C CYS A 63 -1.85 3.17 -13.34
N VAL A 64 -2.88 2.53 -12.78
CA VAL A 64 -2.73 1.23 -12.12
C VAL A 64 -2.73 0.15 -13.18
N THR A 65 -1.73 -0.73 -13.16
CA THR A 65 -1.67 -1.91 -14.04
C THR A 65 -2.11 -3.18 -13.30
N ALA A 66 -2.41 -4.24 -14.06
CA ALA A 66 -2.64 -5.56 -13.48
C ALA A 66 -1.45 -6.05 -12.65
N ASN A 67 -0.23 -5.75 -13.10
CA ASN A 67 0.99 -6.11 -12.39
C ASN A 67 1.11 -5.37 -11.05
N ASP A 68 0.74 -4.09 -10.99
CA ASP A 68 0.70 -3.33 -9.73
C ASP A 68 -0.26 -3.96 -8.73
N VAL A 69 -1.45 -4.36 -9.21
CA VAL A 69 -2.45 -5.05 -8.36
C VAL A 69 -1.90 -6.37 -7.85
N ILE A 70 -1.32 -7.22 -8.71
CA ILE A 70 -0.79 -8.53 -8.29
C ILE A 70 0.40 -8.37 -7.33
N ASN A 71 1.27 -7.39 -7.56
CA ASN A 71 2.44 -7.15 -6.71
C ASN A 71 2.08 -6.54 -5.36
N LYS A 72 0.91 -5.90 -5.24
CA LYS A 72 0.43 -5.37 -3.95
C LYS A 72 -0.54 -6.32 -3.25
N MET A 73 -1.56 -6.82 -3.96
CA MET A 73 -2.68 -7.59 -3.43
C MET A 73 -2.48 -9.10 -3.50
N GLY A 74 -1.52 -9.60 -4.28
CA GLY A 74 -1.26 -11.04 -4.38
C GLY A 74 -0.84 -11.64 -3.03
N PRO A 75 -1.12 -12.93 -2.79
CA PRO A 75 -0.72 -13.60 -1.55
C PRO A 75 0.80 -13.71 -1.46
N ASP A 76 1.35 -13.37 -0.31
CA ASP A 76 2.73 -13.69 0.06
C ASP A 76 2.78 -15.06 0.76
N TYR A 77 3.04 -16.09 -0.04
CA TYR A 77 3.16 -17.47 0.43
C TYR A 77 4.31 -17.68 1.42
N THR A 78 5.35 -16.85 1.37
CA THR A 78 6.53 -16.99 2.23
C THR A 78 6.24 -16.54 3.67
N ARG A 79 5.28 -15.64 3.84
CA ARG A 79 4.88 -15.09 5.14
C ARG A 79 3.59 -15.71 5.67
N ARG A 80 3.20 -16.87 5.15
CA ARG A 80 2.01 -17.61 5.62
C ARG A 80 2.03 -17.84 7.13
N LYS A 81 0.93 -17.51 7.79
CA LYS A 81 0.70 -17.73 9.23
C LYS A 81 -0.49 -18.65 9.44
N ARG A 82 -0.45 -19.44 10.51
CA ARG A 82 -1.60 -20.21 11.00
C ARG A 82 -2.34 -19.35 12.00
N LEU A 83 -3.65 -19.19 11.83
CA LEU A 83 -4.47 -18.31 12.67
C LEU A 83 -5.17 -19.04 13.82
N ASN A 84 -5.52 -20.32 13.67
CA ASN A 84 -6.22 -21.03 14.75
C ASN A 84 -5.29 -21.31 15.95
N ARG A 85 -5.77 -20.96 17.15
CA ARG A 85 -5.00 -20.88 18.41
C ARG A 85 -4.81 -22.22 19.13
N GLY A 86 -4.59 -23.31 18.38
CA GLY A 86 -4.37 -24.66 18.95
C GLY A 86 -5.64 -25.51 19.07
N ILE A 87 -5.62 -26.51 19.96
CA ILE A 87 -6.72 -27.46 20.22
C ILE A 87 -7.45 -27.01 21.48
N GLY A 88 -8.79 -26.97 21.46
CA GLY A 88 -9.64 -26.59 22.60
C GLY A 88 -10.70 -25.54 22.28
N SER A 89 -11.34 -24.97 23.29
CA SER A 89 -12.47 -24.03 23.19
C SER A 89 -12.19 -22.79 22.33
N HIS A 90 -10.93 -22.37 22.26
CA HIS A 90 -10.47 -21.20 21.49
C HIS A 90 -10.23 -21.47 20.00
N ALA A 91 -10.36 -22.71 19.53
CA ALA A 91 -10.19 -23.06 18.12
C ALA A 91 -11.26 -22.43 17.22
N ARG A 92 -12.40 -22.01 17.80
CA ARG A 92 -13.51 -21.35 17.12
C ARG A 92 -13.55 -19.84 17.34
N ASP A 93 -12.59 -19.25 18.04
CA ASP A 93 -12.67 -17.82 18.30
C ASP A 93 -12.59 -17.06 16.96
N PRO A 94 -13.51 -16.10 16.72
CA PRO A 94 -13.48 -15.31 15.51
C PRO A 94 -12.18 -14.50 15.45
N ILE A 95 -11.52 -14.52 14.30
CA ILE A 95 -10.29 -13.76 14.05
C ILE A 95 -10.66 -12.52 13.26
N THR A 96 -10.28 -11.34 13.77
CA THR A 96 -10.47 -10.06 13.09
C THR A 96 -9.21 -9.66 12.33
N ILE A 97 -9.32 -9.62 11.00
CA ILE A 97 -8.22 -9.30 10.09
C ILE A 97 -7.71 -7.88 10.32
N GLY A 98 -6.39 -7.72 10.40
CA GLY A 98 -5.70 -6.45 10.64
C GLY A 98 -5.77 -5.94 12.08
N ARG A 99 -6.40 -6.69 13.00
CA ARG A 99 -6.41 -6.38 14.44
C ARG A 99 -5.76 -7.46 15.27
N ASP A 100 -6.08 -8.71 14.96
CA ASP A 100 -5.56 -9.85 15.70
C ASP A 100 -4.14 -10.19 15.26
N GLU A 101 -3.39 -10.85 16.16
CA GLU A 101 -2.02 -11.27 15.91
C GLU A 101 -1.88 -12.09 14.63
N ASN A 102 -0.74 -11.96 13.97
CA ASN A 102 -0.42 -12.66 12.71
C ASN A 102 -1.30 -12.29 11.51
N THR A 103 -2.13 -11.26 11.63
CA THR A 103 -2.90 -10.69 10.50
C THR A 103 -2.36 -9.32 10.11
N SER A 104 -2.58 -8.93 8.85
CA SER A 104 -2.40 -7.57 8.35
C SER A 104 -3.71 -7.07 7.76
N SER A 105 -3.81 -5.77 7.44
CA SER A 105 -5.04 -5.18 6.89
C SER A 105 -5.40 -5.64 5.46
N CYS A 106 -4.57 -6.50 4.85
CA CYS A 106 -4.82 -7.08 3.54
C CYS A 106 -4.18 -8.47 3.50
N GLY A 107 -4.97 -9.47 3.11
CA GLY A 107 -4.40 -10.78 2.85
C GLY A 107 -5.39 -11.75 2.23
N TRP A 108 -4.97 -13.00 2.26
CA TRP A 108 -5.73 -14.13 1.76
C TRP A 108 -5.85 -15.17 2.85
N VAL A 109 -7.07 -15.67 3.04
CA VAL A 109 -7.36 -16.76 3.94
C VAL A 109 -7.64 -18.02 3.15
N TYR A 110 -7.04 -19.13 3.57
CA TYR A 110 -7.46 -20.45 3.14
C TYR A 110 -7.55 -21.38 4.34
N VAL A 111 -8.36 -22.42 4.18
CA VAL A 111 -8.59 -23.40 5.24
C VAL A 111 -8.15 -24.76 4.74
N SER A 112 -7.44 -25.53 5.58
CA SER A 112 -7.12 -26.91 5.26
C SER A 112 -8.39 -27.76 5.31
N GLY A 113 -8.57 -28.64 4.32
CA GLY A 113 -9.52 -29.74 4.45
C GLY A 113 -9.22 -30.59 5.68
N GLY A 114 -10.25 -31.19 6.26
CA GLY A 114 -10.14 -32.07 7.40
C GLY A 114 -11.38 -32.93 7.54
N THR A 115 -11.21 -34.09 8.15
CA THR A 115 -12.28 -35.07 8.36
C THR A 115 -12.61 -35.10 9.85
N ASN A 116 -13.89 -35.15 10.19
CA ASN A 116 -14.32 -35.28 11.57
C ASN A 116 -13.90 -36.67 12.08
N ALA A 117 -13.13 -36.72 13.16
CA ALA A 117 -12.60 -37.99 13.68
C ALA A 117 -13.68 -38.92 14.25
N ASP A 118 -14.82 -38.38 14.68
CA ASP A 118 -15.91 -39.13 15.31
C ASP A 118 -16.90 -39.69 14.28
N THR A 119 -17.07 -39.00 13.15
CA THR A 119 -18.06 -39.38 12.11
C THR A 119 -17.40 -39.87 10.82
N GLY A 120 -16.12 -39.58 10.60
CA GLY A 120 -15.45 -39.84 9.33
C GLY A 120 -15.91 -38.93 8.18
N GLU A 121 -16.76 -37.95 8.46
CA GLU A 121 -17.32 -37.04 7.45
C GLU A 121 -16.41 -35.84 7.19
N PRO A 122 -16.37 -35.29 5.96
CA PRO A 122 -15.80 -33.99 5.65
C PRO A 122 -16.22 -32.92 6.66
N VAL A 123 -15.25 -32.17 7.19
CA VAL A 123 -15.52 -30.89 7.84
C VAL A 123 -14.92 -29.83 6.97
N SER A 124 -15.80 -29.04 6.37
CA SER A 124 -15.44 -28.10 5.33
C SER A 124 -16.24 -26.82 5.47
N ARG A 125 -16.21 -26.18 6.65
CA ARG A 125 -16.90 -24.91 6.89
C ARG A 125 -15.96 -23.78 7.31
N LEU A 126 -16.00 -22.68 6.56
CA LEU A 126 -15.44 -21.40 6.95
C LEU A 126 -16.56 -20.37 7.05
N THR A 127 -16.62 -19.63 8.15
CA THR A 127 -17.48 -18.44 8.26
C THR A 127 -16.63 -17.19 7.98
N LEU A 128 -17.05 -16.40 6.99
CA LEU A 128 -16.46 -15.11 6.66
C LEU A 128 -17.53 -14.03 6.78
N ASN A 129 -17.32 -13.06 7.67
CA ASN A 129 -18.28 -11.97 7.94
C ASN A 129 -19.71 -12.49 8.21
N GLY A 130 -19.83 -13.60 8.94
CA GLY A 130 -21.12 -14.24 9.26
C GLY A 130 -21.74 -15.05 8.13
N THR A 131 -21.10 -15.13 6.96
CA THR A 131 -21.52 -16.00 5.86
C THR A 131 -20.76 -17.32 5.92
N ASP A 132 -21.49 -18.43 5.96
CA ASP A 132 -20.93 -19.77 5.97
C ASP A 132 -20.62 -20.24 4.55
N TYR A 133 -19.40 -20.73 4.37
CA TYR A 133 -18.90 -21.34 3.15
C TYR A 133 -18.61 -22.81 3.43
N GLU A 134 -19.45 -23.66 2.85
CA GLU A 134 -19.26 -25.11 2.88
C GLU A 134 -18.54 -25.60 1.62
N TYR A 135 -17.60 -26.53 1.77
CA TYR A 135 -16.80 -27.07 0.67
C TYR A 135 -16.62 -28.59 0.77
N GLY A 136 -16.03 -29.24 -0.23
CA GLY A 136 -15.76 -30.70 -0.20
C GLY A 136 -14.35 -31.00 0.32
N ASP A 137 -14.08 -32.28 0.66
CA ASP A 137 -12.80 -32.78 1.21
C ASP A 137 -11.54 -32.49 0.36
N HIS A 138 -11.73 -32.09 -0.90
CA HIS A 138 -10.65 -31.83 -1.84
C HIS A 138 -10.60 -30.38 -2.33
N TYR A 139 -11.43 -29.50 -1.76
CA TYR A 139 -11.45 -28.09 -2.12
C TYR A 139 -10.94 -27.26 -0.95
N THR A 140 -9.86 -26.52 -1.15
CA THR A 140 -9.41 -25.50 -0.19
C THR A 140 -9.80 -24.14 -0.73
N PRO A 141 -10.88 -23.52 -0.22
CA PRO A 141 -11.27 -22.21 -0.72
C PRO A 141 -10.23 -21.18 -0.29
N LEU A 142 -9.95 -20.24 -1.20
CA LEU A 142 -9.02 -19.14 -1.01
C LEU A 142 -9.81 -17.84 -1.13
N PHE A 143 -9.90 -17.11 -0.03
CA PHE A 143 -10.66 -15.87 0.06
C PHE A 143 -9.73 -14.68 0.24
N PHE A 144 -9.94 -13.63 -0.54
CA PHE A 144 -9.35 -12.33 -0.26
C PHE A 144 -10.05 -11.72 0.95
N VAL A 145 -9.29 -11.15 1.87
CA VAL A 145 -9.79 -10.50 3.08
C VAL A 145 -9.09 -9.16 3.31
N LYS A 146 -9.83 -8.22 3.89
CA LYS A 146 -9.35 -6.88 4.26
C LYS A 146 -9.48 -6.63 5.76
N GLY A 147 -8.81 -5.58 6.22
CA GLY A 147 -8.88 -5.14 7.61
C GLY A 147 -10.31 -4.96 8.07
N GLY A 148 -10.63 -5.56 9.22
CA GLY A 148 -11.97 -5.58 9.81
C GLY A 148 -12.84 -6.77 9.41
N ASP A 149 -12.47 -7.55 8.39
CA ASP A 149 -13.16 -8.81 8.11
C ASP A 149 -12.97 -9.80 9.27
N VAL A 150 -13.99 -10.62 9.51
CA VAL A 150 -14.02 -11.61 10.58
C VAL A 150 -14.05 -13.00 9.97
N VAL A 151 -13.10 -13.83 10.40
CA VAL A 151 -12.86 -15.18 9.88
C VAL A 151 -12.96 -16.17 11.01
N GLN A 152 -13.73 -17.23 10.82
CA GLN A 152 -13.92 -18.27 11.81
C GLN A 152 -13.99 -19.63 11.12
N GLY A 153 -13.24 -20.60 11.64
CA GLY A 153 -13.21 -21.97 11.12
C GLY A 153 -13.86 -22.95 12.07
N SER A 154 -14.04 -24.19 11.61
CA SER A 154 -14.49 -25.28 12.49
C SER A 154 -13.35 -25.80 13.39
N THR A 155 -13.70 -26.60 14.40
CA THR A 155 -12.76 -27.15 15.42
C THR A 155 -11.65 -28.03 14.86
N VAL A 156 -11.82 -28.58 13.65
CA VAL A 156 -10.93 -29.62 13.10
C VAL A 156 -9.94 -29.03 12.09
N GLN A 157 -10.22 -27.83 11.59
CA GLN A 157 -9.50 -27.26 10.46
C GLN A 157 -8.40 -26.28 10.89
N LYS A 158 -7.41 -26.11 10.02
CA LYS A 158 -6.37 -25.09 10.17
C LYS A 158 -6.69 -23.94 9.22
N ILE A 159 -6.83 -22.75 9.80
CA ILE A 159 -6.99 -21.51 9.04
C ILE A 159 -5.61 -20.92 8.85
N TYR A 160 -5.29 -20.55 7.63
CA TYR A 160 -4.05 -19.90 7.29
C TYR A 160 -4.33 -18.54 6.68
N PHE A 161 -3.45 -17.60 7.00
CA PHE A 161 -3.44 -16.26 6.47
C PHE A 161 -2.14 -16.01 5.70
N MET A 162 -2.25 -15.39 4.54
CA MET A 162 -1.13 -14.95 3.73
C MET A 162 -1.30 -13.45 3.53
N PRO A 163 -0.42 -12.60 4.08
CA PRO A 163 -0.53 -11.17 3.87
C PRO A 163 -0.39 -10.85 2.39
N CYS A 164 -1.01 -9.76 1.97
CA CYS A 164 -0.76 -9.17 0.67
C CYS A 164 0.73 -8.79 0.55
N LYS A 165 1.34 -8.99 -0.61
CA LYS A 165 2.77 -8.70 -0.86
C LYS A 165 3.18 -7.25 -0.51
N GLY A 166 2.28 -6.29 -0.65
CA GLY A 166 2.53 -4.88 -0.36
C GLY A 166 2.42 -4.46 1.11
N TYR A 167 2.15 -5.39 2.03
CA TYR A 167 1.92 -5.16 3.47
C TYR A 167 2.94 -5.89 4.33
#